data_AF-A0A2S2P122-F1
#
_entry.id   AF-A0A2S2P122-F1
#
_cell.length_a   1.000
_cell.length_b   1.000
_cell.length_c   1.000
_cell.angle_alpha   90.00
_cell.angle_beta   90.00
_cell.angle_gamma   90.00
#
_symmetry.space_group_name_H-M   'P 1'
#
loop_
_entity.id
_entity.type
_entity.pdbx_description
1 polymer ?
#
loop_
_entity_poly.entity_id
_entity_poly.type
_entity_poly.pdbx_seq_one_letter_code
_entity_poly.pdbx_strand_id
1 'polypeptide(L)'
;FKDIVLSRNKAYNAVALVDFVCTSMEEYYQKRLRNFVNGRNDTARYLYEDQLNKASHIHKEDIEELSDNIFKIKSANENLFYEIDGSVGFCTCPKGKMGGFCKHQAAVYHHFGQVMPNLPPISVDARYSLAKLAFGQNVGPISFYMPLFPELSNNQSLNQDINIESPII
;
A
#
# COMPACT_ATOMS: atom_id res chain seq x y z
N PHE A 1 -8.17 9.32 -6.99
CA PHE A 1 -7.29 10.43 -6.59
C PHE A 1 -6.85 11.15 -7.87
N LYS A 2 -7.35 12.37 -8.15
CA LYS A 2 -7.07 13.07 -9.41
C LYS A 2 -5.87 13.98 -9.20
N ASP A 3 -4.76 13.72 -9.88
CA ASP A 3 -3.61 14.60 -9.82
C ASP A 3 -3.90 15.89 -10.56
N ILE A 4 -3.46 17.00 -9.99
CA ILE A 4 -3.70 18.33 -10.53
C ILE A 4 -2.33 18.90 -10.91
N VAL A 5 -1.68 18.21 -11.83
CA VAL A 5 -0.35 18.56 -12.31
C VAL A 5 -0.37 19.96 -12.93
N LEU A 6 -1.46 20.33 -13.60
CA LEU A 6 -1.62 21.63 -14.27
C LEU A 6 -2.38 22.67 -13.41
N SER A 7 -2.27 22.61 -12.09
CA SER A 7 -2.83 23.64 -11.16
C SER A 7 -4.32 23.99 -11.34
N ARG A 8 -5.14 23.05 -11.86
CA ARG A 8 -6.56 23.26 -12.24
C ARG A 8 -6.77 24.31 -13.34
N ASN A 9 -5.71 24.82 -13.96
CA ASN A 9 -5.83 25.75 -15.07
C ASN A 9 -6.24 24.98 -16.33
N LYS A 10 -7.42 25.33 -16.86
CA LYS A 10 -8.02 24.69 -18.03
C LYS A 10 -7.32 25.01 -19.35
N ALA A 11 -6.37 25.95 -19.38
CA ALA A 11 -5.71 26.37 -20.62
C ALA A 11 -4.27 26.84 -20.37
N TYR A 12 -3.30 25.94 -20.54
CA TYR A 12 -1.95 26.34 -20.93
C TYR A 12 -1.91 26.41 -22.45
N ASN A 13 -1.41 27.50 -23.03
CA ASN A 13 -0.98 27.44 -24.44
C ASN A 13 0.27 26.55 -24.53
N ALA A 14 0.62 26.06 -25.73
CA ALA A 14 1.72 25.11 -25.89
C ALA A 14 3.05 25.61 -25.29
N VAL A 15 3.33 26.91 -25.41
CA VAL A 15 4.54 27.55 -24.86
C VAL A 15 4.52 27.52 -23.33
N ALA A 16 3.40 27.91 -22.72
CA ALA A 16 3.23 27.91 -21.27
C ALA A 16 3.23 26.49 -20.67
N LEU A 17 2.80 25.48 -21.43
CA LEU A 17 2.90 24.09 -21.01
C LEU A 17 4.37 23.64 -20.97
N VAL A 18 5.15 23.95 -22.01
CA VAL A 18 6.59 23.64 -22.04
C VAL A 18 7.30 24.37 -20.91
N ASP A 19 7.02 25.66 -20.72
CA ASP A 19 7.57 26.43 -19.61
C ASP A 19 7.22 25.82 -18.25
N PHE A 20 5.96 25.43 -18.03
CA PHE A 20 5.54 24.75 -16.79
C PHE A 20 6.30 23.43 -16.56
N VAL A 21 6.42 22.58 -17.59
CA VAL A 21 7.12 21.30 -17.50
C VAL A 21 8.60 21.50 -17.18
N CYS A 22 9.24 22.50 -17.80
CA CYS A 22 10.67 22.77 -17.62
C CYS A 22 11.02 23.51 -16.32
N THR A 23 10.10 24.30 -15.76
CA THR A 23 10.41 25.17 -14.61
C THR A 23 9.75 24.75 -13.30
N SER A 24 8.50 24.30 -13.35
CA SER A 24 7.63 24.24 -12.17
C SER A 24 7.21 22.81 -11.81
N MET A 25 7.20 21.90 -12.78
CA MET A 25 6.74 20.52 -12.59
C MET A 25 7.60 19.76 -11.56
N GLU A 26 8.92 19.95 -11.61
CA GLU A 26 9.82 19.31 -10.65
C GLU A 26 9.54 19.78 -9.22
N GLU A 27 9.48 21.10 -8.99
CA GLU A 27 9.23 21.67 -7.67
C GLU A 27 7.85 21.23 -7.13
N TYR A 28 6.84 21.14 -8.00
CA TYR A 28 5.53 20.61 -7.66
C TYR A 28 5.59 19.19 -7.09
N TYR A 29 6.27 18.27 -7.80
CA TYR A 29 6.40 16.89 -7.33
C TYR A 29 7.28 16.76 -6.10
N GLN A 30 8.37 17.53 -6.00
CA GLN A 30 9.20 17.58 -4.80
C GLN A 30 8.37 18.02 -3.59
N LYS A 31 7.62 19.13 -3.68
CA LYS A 31 6.76 19.62 -2.60
C LYS A 31 5.71 18.59 -2.20
N ARG A 32 5.12 17.92 -3.19
CA ARG A 32 4.11 16.87 -2.98
C ARG A 32 4.70 15.65 -2.26
N LEU A 33 5.87 15.16 -2.68
CA LEU A 33 6.58 14.07 -2.02
C LEU A 33 6.97 14.46 -0.59
N ARG A 34 7.52 15.66 -0.38
CA ARG A 34 7.87 16.18 0.96
C ARG A 34 6.65 16.24 1.89
N ASN A 35 5.50 16.69 1.40
CA ASN A 35 4.26 16.71 2.17
C ASN A 35 3.81 15.29 2.55
N PHE A 36 3.94 14.33 1.64
CA PHE A 36 3.61 12.93 1.91
C PHE A 36 4.52 12.32 2.99
N VAL A 37 5.84 12.39 2.81
CA VAL A 37 6.80 11.74 3.72
C VAL A 37 6.86 12.39 5.11
N ASN A 38 6.50 13.66 5.22
CA ASN A 38 6.39 14.37 6.50
C ASN A 38 5.03 14.17 7.19
N GLY A 39 4.18 13.24 6.71
CA GLY A 39 2.91 12.92 7.34
C GLY A 39 1.85 14.03 7.21
N ARG A 40 2.01 14.97 6.27
CA ARG A 40 0.99 16.00 6.00
C ARG A 40 -0.09 15.51 5.03
N ASN A 41 0.00 14.27 4.57
CA ASN A 41 -0.94 13.65 3.66
C ASN A 41 -1.13 12.16 3.97
N ASP A 42 -2.28 11.83 4.55
CA ASP A 42 -2.65 10.47 4.96
C ASP A 42 -3.42 9.69 3.88
N THR A 43 -3.49 10.18 2.65
CA THR A 43 -4.28 9.55 1.57
C THR A 43 -3.92 8.09 1.30
N ALA A 44 -2.64 7.71 1.38
CA ALA A 44 -2.21 6.32 1.20
C ALA A 44 -2.73 5.41 2.33
N ARG A 45 -2.65 5.89 3.58
CA ARG A 45 -3.20 5.21 4.75
C ARG A 45 -4.71 5.05 4.63
N TYR A 46 -5.43 6.11 4.31
CA TYR A 46 -6.88 6.05 4.11
C TYR A 46 -7.30 5.13 2.96
N LEU A 47 -6.52 5.08 1.87
CA LEU A 47 -6.78 4.13 0.78
C LEU A 47 -6.66 2.68 1.24
N TYR A 48 -5.62 2.39 2.02
CA TYR A 48 -5.41 1.06 2.60
C TYR A 48 -6.52 0.69 3.59
N GLU A 49 -6.82 1.56 4.56
CA GLU A 49 -7.89 1.36 5.55
C GLU A 49 -9.27 1.18 4.87
N ASP A 50 -9.59 1.96 3.84
CA ASP A 50 -10.83 1.79 3.07
C ASP A 50 -10.91 0.42 2.38
N GLN A 51 -9.80 -0.07 1.81
CA GLN A 51 -9.78 -1.41 1.20
C GLN A 51 -9.87 -2.50 2.26
N LEU A 52 -9.21 -2.33 3.41
CA LEU A 52 -9.22 -3.29 4.50
C LEU A 52 -10.61 -3.39 5.13
N ASN A 53 -11.28 -2.26 5.35
CA ASN A 53 -12.66 -2.23 5.85
C ASN A 53 -13.63 -2.94 4.89
N LYS A 54 -13.40 -2.83 3.57
CA LYS A 54 -14.18 -3.57 2.55
C LYS A 54 -13.83 -5.06 2.49
N ALA A 55 -12.70 -5.45 3.05
CA ALA A 55 -12.20 -6.81 3.15
C ALA A 55 -12.53 -7.48 4.49
N SER A 56 -13.32 -6.83 5.36
CA SER A 56 -13.67 -7.34 6.70
C SER A 56 -14.30 -8.73 6.71
N HIS A 57 -14.95 -9.12 5.61
CA HIS A 57 -15.58 -10.43 5.44
C HIS A 57 -14.62 -11.50 4.89
N ILE A 58 -13.39 -11.16 4.54
CA ILE A 58 -12.39 -12.09 3.98
C ILE A 58 -11.53 -12.56 5.14
N HIS A 59 -11.78 -13.79 5.59
CA HIS A 59 -10.98 -14.41 6.63
C HIS A 59 -9.76 -15.11 6.04
N LYS A 60 -8.83 -15.51 6.90
CA LYS A 60 -7.61 -16.20 6.46
C LYS A 60 -7.92 -17.55 5.82
N GLU A 61 -9.01 -18.22 6.25
CA GLU A 61 -9.42 -19.51 5.67
C GLU A 61 -9.96 -19.38 4.23
N ASP A 62 -10.41 -18.19 3.82
CA ASP A 62 -10.96 -17.95 2.48
C ASP A 62 -9.88 -17.71 1.41
N ILE A 63 -8.61 -17.70 1.83
CA ILE A 63 -7.45 -17.42 0.98
C ILE A 63 -6.66 -18.71 0.78
N GLU A 64 -6.74 -19.25 -0.43
CA GLU A 64 -5.94 -20.38 -0.88
C GLU A 64 -4.67 -19.87 -1.58
N GLU A 65 -3.51 -20.30 -1.12
CA GLU A 65 -2.24 -20.06 -1.81
C GLU A 65 -2.02 -21.16 -2.86
N LEU A 66 -1.94 -20.79 -4.14
CA LEU A 66 -1.79 -21.76 -5.23
C LEU A 66 -0.32 -22.00 -5.57
N SER A 67 0.50 -20.95 -5.51
CA SER A 67 1.93 -20.97 -5.81
C SER A 67 2.60 -19.72 -5.23
N ASP A 68 3.93 -19.62 -5.39
CA ASP A 68 4.71 -18.44 -4.99
C ASP A 68 4.06 -17.14 -5.52
N ASN A 69 3.59 -16.31 -4.60
CA ASN A 69 2.90 -15.03 -4.84
C ASN A 69 1.53 -15.12 -5.54
N ILE A 70 0.94 -16.30 -5.77
CA ILE A 70 -0.40 -16.44 -6.38
C ILE A 70 -1.42 -16.88 -5.33
N PHE A 71 -2.43 -16.05 -5.12
CA PHE A 71 -3.48 -16.27 -4.13
C PHE A 71 -4.84 -16.32 -4.80
N LYS A 72 -5.70 -17.21 -4.33
CA LYS A 72 -7.09 -17.33 -4.76
C LYS A 72 -8.00 -17.06 -3.57
N ILE A 73 -8.94 -16.15 -3.78
CA ILE A 73 -9.85 -15.68 -2.74
C ILE A 73 -11.27 -15.99 -3.17
N LYS A 74 -12.03 -16.62 -2.28
CA LYS A 74 -13.45 -16.89 -2.48
C LYS A 74 -14.28 -15.62 -2.31
N SER A 75 -15.24 -15.40 -3.21
CA SER A 75 -16.19 -14.30 -3.05
C SER A 75 -17.31 -14.65 -2.06
N ALA A 76 -17.77 -13.65 -1.30
CA ALA A 76 -18.85 -13.83 -0.32
C ALA A 76 -20.23 -14.09 -0.95
N ASN A 77 -20.47 -13.59 -2.17
CA ASN A 77 -21.83 -13.54 -2.74
C ASN A 77 -22.06 -14.50 -3.92
N GLU A 78 -20.99 -15.03 -4.51
CA GLU A 78 -21.07 -15.88 -5.71
C GLU A 78 -19.98 -16.95 -5.63
N ASN A 79 -20.18 -18.08 -6.31
CA ASN A 79 -19.17 -19.13 -6.50
C ASN A 79 -17.99 -18.66 -7.39
N LEU A 80 -17.68 -17.36 -7.34
CA LEU A 80 -16.62 -16.69 -8.07
C LEU A 80 -15.36 -16.67 -7.20
N PHE A 81 -14.24 -17.00 -7.83
CA PHE A 81 -12.93 -16.88 -7.22
C PHE A 81 -12.17 -15.74 -7.88
N TYR A 82 -11.48 -14.95 -7.06
CA TYR A 82 -10.55 -13.93 -7.54
C TYR A 82 -9.14 -14.40 -7.34
N GLU A 83 -8.33 -14.28 -8.38
CA GLU A 83 -6.92 -14.61 -8.35
C GLU A 83 -6.12 -13.32 -8.24
N ILE A 84 -5.06 -13.38 -7.46
CA ILE A 84 -4.13 -12.30 -7.20
C ILE A 84 -2.74 -12.80 -7.55
N ASP A 85 -2.03 -11.99 -8.32
CA ASP A 85 -0.60 -12.13 -8.53
C ASP A 85 0.12 -11.03 -7.73
N GLY A 86 0.76 -11.46 -6.64
CA GLY A 86 1.58 -10.66 -5.73
C GLY A 86 2.81 -10.06 -6.38
N SER A 87 3.39 -10.74 -7.38
CA SER A 87 4.61 -10.29 -8.05
C SER A 87 4.35 -9.06 -8.92
N VAL A 88 3.20 -9.02 -9.59
CA VAL A 88 2.81 -7.91 -10.48
C VAL A 88 1.91 -6.88 -9.78
N GLY A 89 1.22 -7.26 -8.70
CA GLY A 89 0.20 -6.39 -8.11
C GLY A 89 -1.12 -6.44 -8.87
N PHE A 90 -1.46 -7.59 -9.45
CA PHE A 90 -2.66 -7.77 -10.26
C PHE A 90 -3.75 -8.54 -9.49
N CYS A 91 -5.02 -8.25 -9.77
CA CYS A 91 -6.13 -9.02 -9.26
C CYS A 91 -7.23 -9.12 -10.32
N THR A 92 -7.88 -10.29 -10.45
CA THR A 92 -8.93 -10.51 -11.46
C THR A 92 -10.25 -9.79 -11.16
N CYS A 93 -10.38 -9.11 -10.03
CA CYS A 93 -11.58 -8.32 -9.72
C CYS A 93 -11.69 -7.07 -10.62
N PRO A 94 -12.88 -6.49 -10.81
CA PRO A 94 -13.06 -5.34 -11.71
C PRO A 94 -12.11 -4.17 -11.42
N LYS A 95 -11.83 -3.90 -10.13
CA LYS A 95 -10.89 -2.85 -9.72
C LYS A 95 -9.43 -3.22 -9.97
N GLY A 96 -9.06 -4.48 -9.71
CA GLY A 96 -7.71 -5.00 -9.91
C GLY A 96 -7.33 -5.12 -11.39
N LYS A 97 -8.30 -5.48 -12.25
CA LYS A 97 -8.12 -5.50 -13.71
C LYS A 97 -7.75 -4.13 -14.28
N MET A 98 -8.15 -3.06 -13.62
CA MET A 98 -7.78 -1.68 -13.96
C MET A 98 -6.44 -1.23 -13.34
N GLY A 99 -5.69 -2.15 -12.71
CA GLY A 99 -4.42 -1.85 -12.02
C GLY A 99 -4.59 -1.16 -10.66
N GLY A 100 -5.82 -1.05 -10.14
CA GLY A 100 -6.08 -0.41 -8.86
C GLY A 100 -5.88 -1.35 -7.67
N PHE A 101 -5.34 -0.82 -6.56
CA PHE A 101 -5.25 -1.54 -5.30
C PHE A 101 -6.66 -1.88 -4.76
N CYS A 102 -6.95 -3.18 -4.61
CA CYS A 102 -8.29 -3.67 -4.29
C CYS A 102 -8.39 -4.31 -2.89
N LYS A 103 -9.62 -4.54 -2.42
CA LYS A 103 -9.90 -5.19 -1.13
C LYS A 103 -9.26 -6.58 -0.99
N HIS A 104 -9.20 -7.35 -2.09
CA HIS A 104 -8.58 -8.67 -2.09
C HIS A 104 -7.07 -8.57 -1.85
N GLN A 105 -6.40 -7.61 -2.50
CA GLN A 105 -4.97 -7.35 -2.29
C GLN A 105 -4.69 -6.83 -0.88
N ALA A 106 -5.57 -5.98 -0.34
CA ALA A 106 -5.50 -5.55 1.06
C ALA A 106 -5.61 -6.72 2.05
N ALA A 107 -6.50 -7.69 1.79
CA ALA A 107 -6.65 -8.88 2.62
C ALA A 107 -5.39 -9.75 2.59
N VAL A 108 -4.81 -10.00 1.41
CA VAL A 108 -3.56 -10.78 1.29
C VAL A 108 -2.42 -10.10 2.04
N TYR A 109 -2.24 -8.79 1.85
CA TYR A 109 -1.22 -8.03 2.57
C TYR A 109 -1.44 -8.08 4.09
N HIS A 110 -2.69 -7.93 4.56
CA HIS A 110 -3.01 -7.97 5.98
C HIS A 110 -2.75 -9.33 6.62
N HIS A 111 -3.12 -10.43 5.96
CA HIS A 111 -3.07 -11.78 6.55
C HIS A 111 -1.75 -12.52 6.31
N PHE A 112 -1.07 -12.24 5.19
CA PHE A 112 0.15 -12.94 4.78
C PHE A 112 1.39 -12.02 4.71
N GLY A 113 1.22 -10.71 4.85
CA GLY A 113 2.34 -9.76 4.78
C GLY A 113 2.96 -9.62 3.37
N GLN A 114 2.28 -10.13 2.33
CA GLN A 114 2.81 -10.15 0.97
C GLN A 114 2.91 -8.73 0.40
N VAL A 115 4.14 -8.27 0.15
CA VAL A 115 4.39 -6.97 -0.48
C VAL A 115 4.05 -7.06 -1.98
N MET A 116 3.36 -6.04 -2.49
CA MET A 116 2.96 -5.93 -3.89
C MET A 116 3.40 -4.58 -4.47
N PRO A 117 3.72 -4.47 -5.76
CA PRO A 117 4.16 -3.21 -6.39
C PRO A 117 3.14 -2.07 -6.29
N ASN A 118 1.85 -2.40 -6.27
CA ASN A 118 0.76 -1.42 -6.23
C ASN A 118 0.27 -1.10 -4.80
N LEU A 119 0.94 -1.64 -3.77
CA LEU A 119 0.61 -1.40 -2.37
C LEU A 119 0.79 0.10 -2.06
N PRO A 120 -0.19 0.76 -1.40
CA PRO A 120 -0.01 2.11 -0.94
C PRO A 120 1.22 2.19 0.00
N PRO A 121 2.07 3.23 -0.10
CA PRO A 121 3.29 3.35 0.71
C PRO A 121 2.96 3.67 2.18
N ILE A 122 2.54 2.66 2.92
CA ILE A 122 2.13 2.75 4.33
C ILE A 122 3.23 2.32 5.30
N SER A 123 4.22 1.54 4.84
CA SER A 123 5.32 1.11 5.69
C SER A 123 6.33 2.23 5.92
N VAL A 124 7.01 2.17 7.07
CA VAL A 124 8.09 3.11 7.41
C VAL A 124 9.19 3.05 6.34
N ASP A 125 9.54 1.86 5.86
CA ASP A 125 10.56 1.68 4.83
C ASP A 125 10.16 2.28 3.48
N ALA A 126 8.89 2.12 3.07
CA ALA A 126 8.39 2.75 1.85
C ALA A 126 8.41 4.28 1.96
N ARG A 127 7.95 4.82 3.10
CA ARG A 127 7.96 6.25 3.40
C ARG A 127 9.39 6.80 3.45
N TYR A 128 10.34 6.08 4.04
CA TYR A 128 11.75 6.45 4.10
C TYR A 128 12.41 6.40 2.71
N SER A 129 12.09 5.39 1.89
CA SER A 129 12.56 5.31 0.51
C SER A 129 12.08 6.50 -0.33
N LEU A 130 10.80 6.89 -0.18
CA LEU A 130 10.28 8.12 -0.79
C LEU A 130 10.94 9.39 -0.23
N ALA A 131 11.34 9.38 1.05
CA ALA A 131 12.04 10.51 1.64
C ALA A 131 13.46 10.66 1.07
N LYS A 132 14.17 9.55 0.82
CA LYS A 132 15.46 9.58 0.10
C LYS A 132 15.30 10.20 -1.29
N LEU A 133 14.22 9.89 -2.00
CA LEU A 133 13.92 10.52 -3.29
C LEU A 133 13.62 12.02 -3.16
N ALA A 134 12.88 12.42 -2.12
CA ALA A 134 12.46 13.80 -1.93
C ALA A 134 13.56 14.74 -1.42
N PHE A 135 14.44 14.24 -0.53
CA PHE A 135 15.47 15.03 0.14
C PHE A 135 16.89 14.76 -0.39
N GLY A 136 17.09 13.69 -1.15
CA GLY A 136 18.40 13.25 -1.59
C GLY A 136 19.32 12.99 -0.41
N GLN A 137 20.50 13.61 -0.44
CA GLN A 137 21.52 13.50 0.62
C GLN A 137 21.10 14.15 1.94
N ASN A 138 20.10 15.04 1.94
CA ASN A 138 19.62 15.76 3.12
C ASN A 138 18.52 15.00 3.88
N VAL A 139 18.31 13.72 3.59
CA VAL A 139 17.29 12.92 4.27
C VAL A 139 17.66 12.71 5.74
N GLY A 140 16.70 12.92 6.63
CA GLY A 140 16.85 12.61 8.05
C GLY A 140 17.02 11.10 8.32
N PRO A 141 17.32 10.71 9.57
CA PRO A 141 17.40 9.30 9.94
C PRO A 141 16.04 8.61 9.83
N ILE A 142 16.04 7.28 9.63
CA ILE A 142 14.81 6.48 9.52
C ILE A 142 13.91 6.61 10.75
N SER A 143 14.50 6.83 11.93
CA SER A 143 13.77 7.04 13.20
C SER A 143 12.79 8.21 13.16
N PHE A 144 13.04 9.24 12.34
CA PHE A 144 12.10 10.36 12.15
C PHE A 144 10.78 9.91 11.50
N TYR A 145 10.81 8.84 10.71
CA TYR A 145 9.65 8.33 9.99
C TYR A 145 8.90 7.24 10.76
N MET A 146 9.41 6.82 11.93
CA MET A 146 8.73 5.85 12.78
C MET A 146 7.44 6.44 13.39
N PRO A 147 6.47 5.59 13.72
CA PRO A 147 5.28 6.01 14.47
C PRO A 147 5.66 6.61 15.82
N LEU A 148 4.84 7.56 16.31
CA LEU A 148 5.05 8.21 17.61
C LEU A 148 5.02 7.21 18.78
N PHE A 149 4.15 6.22 18.67
CA PHE A 149 4.08 5.09 19.59
C PHE A 149 4.63 3.86 18.87
N PRO A 150 5.57 3.11 19.46
CA PRO A 150 5.97 1.82 18.92
C PRO A 150 4.70 0.98 18.76
N GLU A 151 4.39 0.56 17.54
CA GLU A 151 3.30 -0.40 17.37
C GLU A 151 3.71 -1.67 18.11
N LEU A 152 2.96 -2.02 19.17
CA LEU A 152 2.96 -3.36 19.71
C LEU A 152 2.60 -4.26 18.54
N SER A 153 3.55 -5.07 18.09
CA SER A 153 3.42 -5.97 16.97
C SER A 153 2.19 -6.87 17.12
N ASN A 154 1.06 -6.48 16.52
CA ASN A 154 -0.12 -7.35 16.38
C ASN A 154 0.09 -8.46 15.31
N ASN A 155 1.35 -8.78 14.99
CA ASN A 155 1.74 -9.81 14.03
C ASN A 155 2.67 -10.87 14.64
N GLN A 156 2.56 -11.17 15.95
CA GLN A 156 3.26 -12.32 16.56
C GLN A 156 2.48 -13.12 17.62
N SER A 157 1.20 -12.86 17.89
CA SER A 157 0.45 -13.60 18.91
C SER A 157 -0.76 -14.35 18.33
N LEU A 158 -0.50 -15.40 17.54
CA LEU A 158 -1.46 -16.50 17.30
C LEU A 158 -0.78 -17.88 17.09
N ASN A 159 0.53 -18.00 17.32
CA ASN A 159 1.23 -19.28 17.27
C ASN A 159 2.05 -19.46 18.55
N GLN A 160 1.39 -19.82 19.63
CA GLN A 160 1.92 -20.59 20.76
C GLN A 160 0.75 -20.80 21.71
N ASP A 161 -0.04 -21.84 21.44
CA ASP A 161 -0.81 -22.61 22.42
C ASP A 161 -1.50 -23.76 21.70
N ILE A 162 -0.70 -24.73 21.23
CA ILE A 162 -0.99 -26.17 21.23
C ILE A 162 0.38 -26.85 21.04
N ASN A 163 0.99 -27.27 22.15
CA ASN A 163 1.47 -28.65 22.29
C ASN A 163 1.74 -28.95 23.76
N ILE A 164 0.85 -29.79 24.28
CA ILE A 164 0.99 -30.58 25.49
C ILE A 164 2.19 -31.50 25.28
N GLU A 165 3.13 -31.54 26.22
CA GLU A 165 3.76 -32.78 26.68
C GLU A 165 4.59 -32.53 27.96
N SER A 166 4.05 -33.02 29.06
CA SER A 166 4.73 -33.20 30.34
C SER A 166 5.66 -34.42 30.30
N PRO A 167 6.86 -34.33 30.90
CA PRO A 167 7.54 -35.48 31.52
C PRO A 167 7.60 -35.24 33.05
N ILE A 168 7.02 -36.06 33.93
CA ILE A 168 7.53 -37.37 34.42
C ILE A 168 9.07 -37.37 34.36
N ILE A 169 9.81 -37.07 35.43
CA ILE A 169 9.97 -37.76 36.73
C ILE A 169 10.42 -36.73 37.77
#